data_AF-A0A2V9MFC2-F1
#
_entry.id   AF-A0A2V9MFC2-F1
#
_cell.length_a   1.000
_cell.length_b   1.000
_cell.length_c   1.000
_cell.angle_alpha   90.00
_cell.angle_beta   90.00
_cell.angle_gamma   90.00
#
_symmetry.space_group_name_H-M   'P 1'
#
loop_
_entity.id
_entity.type
_entity.pdbx_description
1 polymer ?
#
loop_
_entity_poly.entity_id
_entity_poly.type
_entity_poly.pdbx_seq_one_letter_code
_entity_poly.pdbx_strand_id
1 'polypeptide(L)'
;MSAAFVASGTGLAPFISMTRRLNEDFLADPENFRSRRIYLIHGASYSDNLGYRQELEALAAEALKNPSRKLGLVYLPTISRPHMDPSWTGLKGRAEAMFEEKPPRDSQPLDLDATVKSMLRAMLRPETHAVYVCGHPGTIDNTLQILSARGFKPVTDIKFEKYYP
;
A
#
# COMPACT_ATOMS: atom_id res chain seq x y z
N MET A 1 -0.26 14.94 6.88
CA MET A 1 -0.40 14.35 5.53
C MET A 1 0.18 12.96 5.58
N SER A 2 -0.67 11.97 5.36
CA SER A 2 -0.33 10.55 5.31
C SER A 2 0.05 10.16 3.88
N ALA A 3 0.60 8.98 3.68
CA ALA A 3 1.02 8.52 2.35
C ALA A 3 0.44 7.14 2.04
N ALA A 4 0.12 6.90 0.77
CA ALA A 4 -0.10 5.56 0.24
C ALA A 4 1.00 5.24 -0.78
N PHE A 5 1.68 4.13 -0.59
CA PHE A 5 2.71 3.61 -1.47
C PHE A 5 2.14 2.40 -2.21
N VAL A 6 2.24 2.38 -3.53
CA VAL A 6 1.68 1.35 -4.40
C VAL A 6 2.82 0.78 -5.23
N ALA A 7 3.24 -0.42 -4.88
CA ALA A 7 4.34 -1.12 -5.55
C ALA A 7 3.84 -2.35 -6.30
N SER A 8 4.45 -2.61 -7.44
CA SER A 8 4.42 -3.95 -8.04
C SER A 8 5.85 -4.44 -8.31
N GLY A 9 6.19 -5.64 -7.82
CA GLY A 9 7.51 -6.24 -7.99
C GLY A 9 8.63 -5.32 -7.49
N THR A 10 9.65 -5.10 -8.33
CA THR A 10 10.82 -4.26 -7.99
C THR A 10 10.50 -2.78 -7.79
N GLY A 11 9.31 -2.31 -8.20
CA GLY A 11 8.81 -0.97 -7.87
C GLY A 11 8.68 -0.69 -6.37
N LEU A 12 8.87 -1.70 -5.52
CA LEU A 12 8.99 -1.55 -4.07
C LEU A 12 10.26 -0.79 -3.64
N ALA A 13 11.35 -0.83 -4.42
CA ALA A 13 12.66 -0.30 -4.04
C ALA A 13 12.64 1.15 -3.48
N PRO A 14 12.03 2.15 -4.13
CA PRO A 14 11.96 3.51 -3.58
C PRO A 14 11.23 3.56 -2.24
N PHE A 15 10.19 2.73 -2.06
CA PHE A 15 9.42 2.72 -0.81
C PHE A 15 10.15 2.03 0.34
N ILE A 16 11.02 1.06 0.08
CA ILE A 16 11.94 0.54 1.11
C ILE A 16 12.86 1.66 1.58
N SER A 17 13.49 2.39 0.66
CA SER A 17 14.38 3.51 1.00
C SER A 17 13.65 4.57 1.84
N MET A 18 12.48 5.02 1.39
CA MET A 18 11.68 6.02 2.13
C MET A 18 11.24 5.50 3.50
N THR A 19 10.80 4.25 3.58
CA THR A 19 10.31 3.66 4.84
C THR A 19 11.44 3.49 5.86
N ARG A 20 12.61 3.01 5.42
CA ARG A 20 13.81 2.91 6.27
C ARG A 20 14.22 4.29 6.78
N ARG A 21 14.33 5.27 5.88
CA ARG A 21 14.72 6.63 6.26
C ARG A 21 13.73 7.24 7.27
N LEU A 22 12.43 7.09 7.05
CA LEU A 22 11.42 7.56 8.00
C LEU A 22 11.52 6.86 9.36
N ASN A 23 11.85 5.58 9.38
CA ASN A 23 12.04 4.85 10.62
C ASN A 23 13.32 5.27 11.35
N GLU A 24 14.43 5.49 10.63
CA GLU A 24 15.67 6.06 11.18
C GLU A 24 15.42 7.43 11.80
N ASP A 25 14.75 8.34 11.07
CA ASP A 25 14.41 9.68 11.55
C ASP A 25 13.50 9.62 12.79
N PHE A 26 12.52 8.71 12.80
CA PHE A 26 11.65 8.50 13.96
C PHE A 26 12.44 7.99 15.18
N LEU A 27 13.35 7.04 15.00
CA LEU A 27 14.14 6.49 16.10
C LEU A 27 15.15 7.50 16.66
N ALA A 28 15.65 8.41 15.82
CA ALA A 28 16.57 9.45 16.23
C ALA A 28 15.90 10.52 17.12
N ASP A 29 14.64 10.88 16.84
CA ASP A 29 13.88 11.85 17.64
C ASP A 29 12.36 11.52 17.69
N PRO A 30 11.95 10.52 18.50
CA PRO A 30 10.56 10.09 18.57
C PRO A 30 9.59 11.17 19.08
N GLU A 31 10.07 12.07 19.93
CA GLU A 31 9.23 13.09 20.56
C GLU A 31 8.90 14.23 19.60
N ASN A 32 9.85 14.66 18.77
CA ASN A 32 9.58 15.71 17.79
C ASN A 32 9.17 15.17 16.41
N PHE A 33 9.19 13.84 16.21
CA PHE A 33 8.79 13.25 14.94
C PHE A 33 7.35 13.60 14.58
N ARG A 34 7.19 14.21 13.41
CA ARG A 34 5.86 14.53 12.88
C ARG A 34 5.12 13.23 12.54
N SER A 35 3.99 13.00 13.19
CA SER A 35 3.20 11.77 13.01
C SER A 35 2.88 11.48 11.53
N ARG A 36 3.13 10.23 11.11
CA ARG A 36 2.91 9.71 9.76
C ARG A 36 2.24 8.34 9.84
N ARG A 37 1.20 8.16 9.02
CA ARG A 37 0.63 6.86 8.69
C ARG A 37 0.92 6.56 7.22
N ILE A 38 1.46 5.39 6.95
CA ILE A 38 1.82 4.92 5.61
C ILE A 38 1.03 3.64 5.32
N TYR A 39 0.34 3.62 4.18
CA TYR A 39 -0.28 2.41 3.64
C TYR A 39 0.59 1.91 2.49
N LEU A 40 1.23 0.76 2.64
CA LEU A 40 2.08 0.17 1.61
C LEU A 40 1.37 -1.03 0.99
N ILE A 41 0.84 -0.85 -0.22
CA ILE A 41 0.25 -1.92 -1.03
C ILE A 41 1.35 -2.48 -1.93
N HIS A 42 1.69 -3.75 -1.75
CA HIS A 42 2.79 -4.41 -2.45
C HIS A 42 2.27 -5.63 -3.22
N GLY A 43 2.20 -5.50 -4.55
CA GLY A 43 1.77 -6.56 -5.46
C GLY A 43 2.94 -7.38 -6.00
N ALA A 44 2.81 -8.70 -5.98
CA ALA A 44 3.72 -9.62 -6.67
C ALA A 44 2.96 -10.72 -7.42
N SER A 45 3.64 -11.55 -8.21
CA SER A 45 2.97 -12.68 -8.88
C SER A 45 2.68 -13.84 -7.92
N TYR A 46 3.66 -14.18 -7.08
CA TYR A 46 3.65 -15.28 -6.12
C TYR A 46 4.12 -14.79 -4.75
N SER A 47 3.83 -15.51 -3.67
CA SER A 47 4.18 -15.07 -2.32
C SER A 47 5.69 -14.98 -2.10
N ASP A 48 6.48 -15.89 -2.69
CA ASP A 48 7.95 -15.87 -2.65
C ASP A 48 8.57 -14.70 -3.44
N ASN A 49 7.78 -13.98 -4.24
CA ASN A 49 8.24 -12.79 -4.94
C ASN A 49 8.02 -11.50 -4.14
N LEU A 50 7.41 -11.58 -2.95
CA LEU A 50 7.24 -10.44 -2.05
C LEU A 50 8.58 -10.12 -1.37
N GLY A 51 9.45 -9.42 -2.09
CA GLY A 51 10.72 -8.94 -1.55
C GLY A 51 10.54 -8.09 -0.29
N TYR A 52 11.48 -8.20 0.65
CA TYR A 52 11.48 -7.47 1.94
C TYR A 52 10.23 -7.70 2.82
N ARG A 53 9.41 -8.71 2.52
CA ARG A 53 8.17 -9.00 3.25
C ARG A 53 8.37 -9.07 4.77
N GLN A 54 9.37 -9.83 5.22
CA GLN A 54 9.65 -10.00 6.66
C GLN A 54 10.00 -8.67 7.34
N GLU A 55 10.81 -7.82 6.69
CA GLU A 55 11.16 -6.49 7.21
C GLU A 55 9.93 -5.58 7.33
N LEU A 56 9.09 -5.57 6.31
CA LEU A 56 7.88 -4.74 6.27
C LEU A 56 6.82 -5.23 7.27
N GLU A 57 6.65 -6.54 7.42
CA GLU A 57 5.78 -7.13 8.44
C GLU A 57 6.28 -6.81 9.85
N ALA A 58 7.59 -6.90 10.10
CA ALA A 58 8.19 -6.53 11.38
C ALA A 58 7.96 -5.05 11.70
N LEU A 59 8.17 -4.16 10.73
CA LEU A 59 7.95 -2.72 10.92
C LEU A 59 6.47 -2.38 11.12
N ALA A 60 5.56 -3.04 10.41
CA ALA A 60 4.12 -2.87 10.60
C ALA A 60 3.68 -3.33 11.99
N ALA A 61 4.26 -4.43 12.51
CA ALA A 61 3.99 -4.95 13.84
C ALA A 61 4.36 -3.95 14.96
N GLU A 62 5.38 -3.10 14.77
CA GLU A 62 5.76 -2.09 15.77
C GLU A 62 4.63 -1.08 16.05
N ALA A 63 3.84 -0.73 15.03
CA ALA A 63 2.69 0.16 15.21
C ALA A 63 1.50 -0.52 15.91
N LEU A 64 1.40 -1.86 15.81
CA LEU A 64 0.41 -2.64 16.54
C LEU A 64 0.79 -2.82 18.00
N LYS A 65 2.07 -3.09 18.28
CA LYS A 65 2.62 -3.22 19.64
C LYS A 65 2.55 -1.91 20.41
N ASN A 66 2.75 -0.79 19.72
CA ASN A 66 2.69 0.54 20.30
C ASN A 66 1.74 1.46 19.51
N PRO A 67 0.45 1.52 19.88
CA PRO A 67 -0.53 2.37 19.21
C PRO A 67 -0.24 3.88 19.28
N SER A 68 0.54 4.34 20.27
CA SER A 68 0.95 5.75 20.38
C SER A 68 2.18 6.10 19.54
N ARG A 69 2.79 5.11 18.87
CA ARG A 69 3.91 5.32 17.95
C ARG A 69 3.52 6.29 16.84
N LYS A 70 4.29 7.38 16.71
CA LYS A 70 4.02 8.45 15.72
C LYS A 70 4.31 8.02 14.28
N LEU A 71 5.13 7.00 14.06
CA LEU A 71 5.30 6.37 12.75
C LEU A 71 4.52 5.05 12.69
N GLY A 72 3.47 5.01 11.88
CA GLY A 72 2.69 3.79 11.62
C GLY A 72 2.82 3.31 10.18
N LEU A 73 3.12 2.02 10.01
CA LEU A 73 3.07 1.34 8.72
C LEU A 73 1.91 0.34 8.71
N VAL A 74 1.09 0.37 7.66
CA VAL A 74 0.12 -0.67 7.33
C VAL A 74 0.61 -1.33 6.05
N TYR A 75 1.11 -2.56 6.18
CA TYR A 75 1.63 -3.32 5.04
C TYR A 75 0.56 -4.27 4.50
N LEU A 76 0.27 -4.15 3.20
CA LEU A 76 -0.77 -4.88 2.49
C LEU A 76 -0.13 -5.65 1.31
N PRO A 77 0.50 -6.81 1.57
CA PRO A 77 1.01 -7.66 0.51
C PRO A 77 -0.16 -8.34 -0.22
N THR A 78 -0.08 -8.40 -1.55
CA THR A 78 -1.09 -9.06 -2.40
C THR A 78 -0.42 -9.80 -3.54
N ILE A 79 -0.99 -10.93 -3.97
CA ILE A 79 -0.46 -11.71 -5.10
C ILE A 79 -1.48 -11.84 -6.23
N SER A 80 -1.02 -11.73 -7.47
CA SER A 80 -1.89 -11.77 -8.65
C SER A 80 -2.19 -13.19 -9.16
N ARG A 81 -1.47 -14.22 -8.71
CA ARG A 81 -1.66 -15.62 -9.15
C ARG A 81 -1.92 -16.57 -7.96
N PRO A 82 -2.91 -16.31 -7.09
CA PRO A 82 -3.15 -17.13 -5.90
C PRO A 82 -3.54 -18.58 -6.22
N HIS A 83 -4.13 -18.84 -7.39
CA HIS A 83 -4.44 -20.20 -7.84
C HIS A 83 -3.20 -21.06 -8.09
N MET A 84 -2.03 -20.44 -8.32
CA MET A 84 -0.74 -21.11 -8.49
C MET A 84 0.08 -21.12 -7.20
N ASP A 85 -0.40 -20.50 -6.12
CA ASP A 85 0.24 -20.45 -4.81
C ASP A 85 -0.82 -20.72 -3.72
N PRO A 86 -1.29 -21.98 -3.58
CA PRO A 86 -2.40 -22.32 -2.69
C PRO A 86 -2.10 -22.09 -1.20
N SER A 87 -0.82 -21.92 -0.84
CA SER A 87 -0.38 -21.61 0.51
C SER A 87 -0.73 -20.18 0.94
N TRP A 88 -0.99 -19.30 -0.04
CA TRP A 88 -1.28 -17.90 0.20
C TRP A 88 -2.72 -17.68 0.68
N THR A 89 -2.84 -17.18 1.90
CA THR A 89 -4.12 -16.86 2.55
C THR A 89 -4.38 -15.35 2.68
N GLY A 90 -3.46 -14.52 2.17
CA GLY A 90 -3.56 -13.05 2.23
C GLY A 90 -4.38 -12.46 1.08
N LEU A 91 -4.13 -11.17 0.80
CA LEU A 91 -4.85 -10.41 -0.22
C LEU A 91 -4.60 -10.95 -1.64
N LYS A 92 -5.61 -10.86 -2.50
CA LYS A 92 -5.55 -11.43 -3.85
C LYS A 92 -5.78 -10.35 -4.91
N GLY A 93 -5.00 -10.44 -5.98
CA GLY A 93 -5.06 -9.53 -7.13
C GLY A 93 -3.81 -8.66 -7.27
N ARG A 94 -3.86 -7.73 -8.24
CA ARG A 94 -2.79 -6.75 -8.43
C ARG A 94 -2.88 -5.64 -7.37
N ALA A 95 -1.82 -4.89 -7.17
CA ALA A 95 -1.75 -3.83 -6.16
C ALA A 95 -2.87 -2.78 -6.34
N GLU A 96 -3.06 -2.30 -7.57
CA GLU A 96 -4.09 -1.29 -7.89
C GLU A 96 -5.52 -1.79 -7.64
N ALA A 97 -5.75 -3.11 -7.68
CA ALA A 97 -7.08 -3.69 -7.51
C ALA A 97 -7.60 -3.48 -6.09
N MET A 98 -6.73 -3.15 -5.14
CA MET A 98 -7.10 -2.79 -3.77
C MET A 98 -7.83 -1.44 -3.69
N PHE A 99 -7.84 -0.65 -4.76
CA PHE A 99 -8.60 0.60 -4.85
C PHE A 99 -9.94 0.47 -5.57
N GLU A 100 -10.18 -0.67 -6.23
CA GLU A 100 -11.42 -0.91 -6.96
C GLU A 100 -12.62 -0.99 -6.04
N GLU A 101 -13.75 -0.50 -6.54
CA GLU A 101 -15.04 -0.67 -5.90
C GLU A 101 -15.62 -2.04 -6.29
N LYS A 102 -15.94 -2.86 -5.30
CA LYS A 102 -17.04 -3.81 -5.43
C LYS A 102 -18.11 -3.35 -4.46
N PRO A 103 -19.37 -3.10 -4.90
CA PRO A 103 -20.44 -2.92 -3.94
C PRO A 103 -20.45 -4.14 -3.02
N PRO A 104 -20.58 -3.96 -1.70
CA PRO A 104 -20.89 -5.07 -0.81
C PRO A 104 -22.11 -5.77 -1.42
N ARG A 105 -21.97 -7.03 -1.79
CA ARG A 105 -23.16 -7.82 -2.06
C ARG A 105 -23.73 -8.10 -0.69
N ASP A 106 -24.92 -7.57 -0.42
CA ASP A 106 -25.67 -7.93 0.77
C ASP A 106 -25.62 -9.46 0.91
N SER A 107 -25.35 -9.94 2.13
CA SER A 107 -25.25 -11.37 2.50
C SER A 107 -23.96 -12.17 2.20
N GLN A 108 -22.86 -11.57 1.72
CA GLN A 108 -21.59 -12.33 1.66
C GLN A 108 -20.78 -12.28 2.97
N PRO A 109 -20.08 -13.37 3.34
CA PRO A 109 -19.12 -13.37 4.44
C PRO A 109 -18.10 -12.24 4.31
N LEU A 110 -17.56 -11.78 5.43
CA LEU A 110 -16.51 -10.77 5.47
C LEU A 110 -15.26 -11.30 4.75
N ASP A 111 -15.09 -10.93 3.49
CA ASP A 111 -13.90 -11.25 2.69
C ASP A 111 -12.77 -10.25 3.03
N LEU A 112 -11.55 -10.75 3.16
CA LEU A 112 -10.38 -9.93 3.51
C LEU A 112 -10.15 -8.86 2.44
N ASP A 113 -10.23 -9.24 1.15
CA ASP A 113 -10.06 -8.32 0.03
C ASP A 113 -11.13 -7.21 0.08
N ALA A 114 -12.40 -7.57 0.27
CA ALA A 114 -13.50 -6.62 0.36
C ALA A 114 -13.34 -5.66 1.56
N THR A 115 -12.86 -6.17 2.70
CA THR A 115 -12.61 -5.38 3.91
C THR A 115 -11.50 -4.37 3.68
N VAL A 116 -10.36 -4.79 3.12
CA VAL A 116 -9.23 -3.89 2.84
C VAL A 116 -9.60 -2.86 1.78
N LYS A 117 -10.31 -3.24 0.71
CA LYS A 117 -10.82 -2.30 -0.30
C LYS A 117 -11.72 -1.24 0.33
N SER A 118 -12.66 -1.66 1.19
CA SER A 118 -13.55 -0.74 1.90
C SER A 118 -12.79 0.19 2.85
N MET A 119 -11.79 -0.33 3.57
CA MET A 119 -10.90 0.47 4.42
C MET A 119 -10.13 1.52 3.60
N LEU A 120 -9.47 1.13 2.51
CA LEU A 120 -8.72 2.06 1.66
C LEU A 120 -9.63 3.10 0.99
N ARG A 121 -10.88 2.73 0.67
CA ARG A 121 -11.90 3.69 0.23
C ARG A 121 -12.23 4.69 1.33
N ALA A 122 -12.51 4.22 2.53
CA ALA A 122 -12.92 5.06 3.65
C ALA A 122 -11.79 6.00 4.12
N MET A 123 -10.54 5.54 4.08
CA MET A 123 -9.39 6.24 4.66
C MET A 123 -8.69 7.18 3.69
N LEU A 124 -8.50 6.80 2.42
CA LEU A 124 -7.73 7.61 1.47
C LEU A 124 -8.57 8.76 0.90
N ARG A 125 -8.03 9.97 0.99
CA ARG A 125 -8.63 11.24 0.55
C ARG A 125 -7.56 12.16 -0.05
N PRO A 126 -7.81 12.84 -1.18
CA PRO A 126 -6.81 13.70 -1.82
C PRO A 126 -6.38 14.88 -0.94
N GLU A 127 -7.22 15.35 -0.03
CA GLU A 127 -6.91 16.47 0.86
C GLU A 127 -5.91 16.09 1.97
N THR A 128 -5.78 14.80 2.28
CA THR A 128 -5.00 14.33 3.43
C THR A 128 -3.91 13.32 3.06
N HIS A 129 -3.92 12.79 1.84
CA HIS A 129 -3.01 11.75 1.37
C HIS A 129 -2.34 12.14 0.06
N ALA A 130 -1.03 11.93 0.00
CA ALA A 130 -0.32 11.80 -1.27
C ALA A 130 -0.16 10.31 -1.59
N VAL A 131 -0.29 9.95 -2.87
CA VAL A 131 -0.11 8.59 -3.37
C VAL A 131 1.17 8.53 -4.18
N TYR A 132 2.00 7.55 -3.91
CA TYR A 132 3.20 7.26 -4.68
C TYR A 132 3.05 5.89 -5.33
N VAL A 133 3.27 5.78 -6.63
CA VAL A 133 3.14 4.52 -7.36
C VAL A 133 4.39 4.24 -8.19
N CYS A 134 4.90 3.01 -8.10
CA CYS A 134 6.09 2.59 -8.83
C CYS A 134 6.00 1.09 -9.18
N GLY A 135 6.42 0.74 -10.41
CA GLY A 135 6.42 -0.64 -10.88
C GLY A 135 5.95 -0.80 -12.32
N HIS A 136 5.20 -1.88 -12.59
CA HIS A 136 4.69 -2.25 -13.90
C HIS A 136 3.81 -1.12 -14.48
N PRO A 137 3.96 -0.76 -15.78
CA PRO A 137 3.19 0.33 -16.39
C PRO A 137 1.68 0.24 -16.15
N GLY A 138 1.11 -0.96 -16.33
CA GLY A 138 -0.31 -1.20 -16.03
C GLY A 138 -0.73 -0.92 -14.58
N THR A 139 0.14 -1.14 -13.58
CA THR A 139 -0.18 -0.76 -12.18
C THR A 139 -0.21 0.75 -12.02
N ILE A 140 0.73 1.47 -12.67
CA ILE A 140 0.77 2.93 -12.64
C ILE A 140 -0.48 3.51 -13.32
N ASP A 141 -0.76 3.08 -14.54
CA ASP A 141 -1.87 3.61 -15.34
C ASP A 141 -3.23 3.32 -14.69
N ASN A 142 -3.44 2.09 -14.19
CA ASN A 142 -4.67 1.75 -13.48
C ASN A 142 -4.80 2.50 -12.14
N THR A 143 -3.70 2.70 -11.39
CA THR A 143 -3.74 3.49 -10.14
C THR A 143 -4.14 4.93 -10.43
N LEU A 144 -3.55 5.54 -11.47
CA LEU A 144 -3.92 6.87 -11.94
C LEU A 144 -5.39 6.93 -12.31
N GLN A 145 -5.89 5.99 -13.10
CA GLN A 145 -7.28 5.96 -13.53
C GLN A 145 -8.26 5.84 -12.34
N ILE A 146 -8.07 4.83 -11.49
CA ILE A 146 -8.98 4.54 -10.36
C ILE A 146 -9.00 5.69 -9.36
N LEU A 147 -7.83 6.23 -8.99
CA LEU A 147 -7.76 7.29 -8.00
C LEU A 147 -8.18 8.65 -8.56
N SER A 148 -7.98 8.90 -9.86
CA SER A 148 -8.52 10.10 -10.51
C SER A 148 -10.04 10.10 -10.52
N ALA A 149 -10.67 8.95 -10.76
CA ALA A 149 -12.13 8.80 -10.61
C ALA A 149 -12.61 9.03 -9.17
N ARG A 150 -11.72 8.90 -8.17
CA ARG A 150 -11.97 9.22 -6.75
C ARG A 150 -11.58 10.65 -6.36
N GLY A 151 -11.24 11.51 -7.32
CA GLY A 151 -10.94 12.93 -7.10
C GLY A 151 -9.47 13.26 -6.83
N PHE A 152 -8.55 12.30 -6.88
CA PHE A 152 -7.12 12.59 -6.80
C PHE A 152 -6.63 13.22 -8.11
N LYS A 153 -5.90 14.33 -8.03
CA LYS A 153 -5.34 15.01 -9.18
C LYS A 153 -4.00 14.36 -9.56
N PRO A 154 -3.84 13.87 -10.81
CA PRO A 154 -2.54 13.41 -11.30
C PRO A 154 -1.45 14.47 -11.11
N VAL A 155 -0.21 14.03 -10.90
CA VAL A 155 0.98 14.89 -10.65
C VAL A 155 0.95 15.64 -9.33
N THR A 156 -0.20 16.17 -8.89
CA THR A 156 -0.33 16.89 -7.62
C THR A 156 -0.43 15.91 -6.44
N ASP A 157 -1.45 15.05 -6.48
CA ASP A 157 -1.78 14.13 -5.38
C ASP A 157 -1.20 12.73 -5.64
N ILE A 158 -0.93 12.39 -6.90
CA ILE A 158 -0.35 11.11 -7.32
C ILE A 158 1.04 11.35 -7.95
N LYS A 159 2.08 10.88 -7.27
CA LYS A 159 3.47 10.85 -7.73
C LYS A 159 3.75 9.47 -8.31
N PHE A 160 4.41 9.40 -9.46
CA PHE A 160 4.71 8.12 -10.08
C PHE A 160 6.10 8.10 -10.68
N GLU A 161 6.70 6.90 -10.72
CA GLU A 161 7.98 6.63 -11.36
C GLU A 161 7.79 5.48 -12.35
N LYS A 162 8.09 5.75 -13.63
CA LYS A 162 8.07 4.76 -14.72
C LYS A 162 9.51 4.42 -15.07
N TYR A 163 9.91 3.16 -14.87
CA TYR A 163 11.26 2.69 -15.26
C TYR A 163 11.39 2.42 -16.77
N TYR A 164 10.26 2.20 -17.44
CA TYR A 164 10.19 1.93 -18.87
C TYR A 164 8.97 2.68 -19.46
N PRO A 165 9.06 3.16 -20.71
CA PRO A 165 7.98 3.88 -21.38
C PRO A 165 6.73 3.04 -21.58
#